data_AF-A0A974E269-F1
#
_entry.id   AF-A0A974E269-F1
#
_cell.length_a   1.000
_cell.length_b   1.000
_cell.length_c   1.000
_cell.angle_alpha   90.00
_cell.angle_beta   90.00
_cell.angle_gamma   90.00
#
_symmetry.space_group_name_H-M   'P 1'
#
loop_
_entity.id
_entity.type
_entity.pdbx_description
1 polymer ?
#
loop_
_entity_poly.entity_id
_entity_poly.type
_entity_poly.pdbx_seq_one_letter_code
_entity_poly.pdbx_strand_id
1 'polypeptide(L)'
;MNLSKKKVTFSKAPVVLGSAGKHVHSGILQHYHQIFVKHLSLTSHLYRKLKEHGILTTEQIGLLELEESPDKRISKLLEILKSASNHTFTMFCAILHETGQHHLAQTLQKATHDNGSVLPNISLVLQPKQVLNETLSWHHGYDRAIKVENIQKRRKMQGMRSKYLANLQELEERISLAKWERDIAIRERNIIWNENQALQNLNTELQSLIVKLRETTLHSKTKNLRITADYIDRRANKLQPLTHLNLT
;
A
#
# COMPACT_ATOMS: atom_id res chain seq x y z
N MET A 1 -15.40 -15.57 43.65
CA MET A 1 -15.38 -14.51 42.61
C MET A 1 -16.23 -14.98 41.43
N ASN A 2 -17.43 -14.43 41.28
CA ASN A 2 -18.39 -14.81 40.23
C ASN A 2 -18.19 -13.94 38.99
N LEU A 3 -17.77 -14.54 37.88
CA LEU A 3 -17.67 -13.87 36.57
C LEU A 3 -18.99 -14.04 35.81
N SER A 4 -19.84 -13.02 35.89
CA SER A 4 -21.05 -12.88 35.09
C SER A 4 -20.71 -12.69 33.61
N LYS A 5 -21.14 -13.62 32.75
CA LYS A 5 -21.02 -13.53 31.29
C LYS A 5 -22.15 -12.64 30.75
N LYS A 6 -21.81 -11.45 30.24
CA LYS A 6 -22.74 -10.57 29.53
C LYS A 6 -23.20 -11.23 28.22
N LYS A 7 -24.50 -11.47 28.12
CA LYS A 7 -25.19 -11.96 26.92
C LYS A 7 -25.44 -10.76 26.00
N VAL A 8 -24.78 -10.73 24.84
CA VAL A 8 -24.98 -9.71 23.80
C VAL A 8 -26.15 -10.15 22.92
N THR A 9 -27.27 -9.45 23.00
CA THR A 9 -28.41 -9.63 22.08
C THR A 9 -28.28 -8.62 20.95
N PHE A 10 -28.09 -9.11 19.73
CA PHE A 10 -28.20 -8.29 18.52
C PHE A 10 -29.67 -7.96 18.27
N SER A 11 -30.01 -6.66 18.33
CA SER A 11 -31.32 -6.17 17.92
C SER A 11 -31.47 -6.34 16.41
N LYS A 12 -32.30 -7.30 16.00
CA LYS A 12 -32.73 -7.50 14.62
C LYS A 12 -33.57 -6.29 14.21
N ALA A 13 -33.03 -5.41 13.38
CA ALA A 13 -33.78 -4.29 12.83
C ALA A 13 -34.98 -4.82 12.02
N PRO A 14 -36.15 -4.18 12.10
CA PRO A 14 -37.30 -4.58 11.31
C PRO A 14 -37.00 -4.32 9.83
N VAL A 15 -37.04 -5.39 9.03
CA VAL A 15 -37.13 -5.29 7.57
C VAL A 15 -38.51 -4.70 7.28
N VAL A 16 -38.52 -3.39 6.99
CA VAL A 16 -39.72 -2.71 6.48
C VAL A 16 -39.94 -3.20 5.05
N LEU A 17 -40.66 -4.31 4.92
CA LEU A 17 -41.37 -4.62 3.68
C LEU A 17 -42.50 -3.60 3.56
N GLY A 18 -42.25 -2.57 2.76
CA GLY A 18 -43.23 -1.52 2.46
C GLY A 18 -44.52 -2.12 1.90
N SER A 19 -45.63 -1.58 2.39
CA SER A 19 -46.99 -1.88 1.96
C SER A 19 -47.16 -1.82 0.44
N ALA A 20 -47.97 -2.74 -0.09
CA ALA A 20 -48.35 -2.88 -1.50
C ALA A 20 -49.13 -1.68 -2.06
N GLY A 21 -48.47 -0.53 -2.20
CA GLY A 21 -48.89 0.53 -3.11
C GLY A 21 -48.40 0.17 -4.51
N LYS A 22 -49.26 0.25 -5.53
CA LYS A 22 -48.85 0.00 -6.92
C LYS A 22 -47.75 0.99 -7.31
N HIS A 23 -46.51 0.51 -7.34
CA HIS A 23 -45.34 1.28 -7.74
C HIS A 23 -45.44 1.58 -9.25
N VAL A 24 -45.76 2.82 -9.61
CA VAL A 24 -45.90 3.25 -11.02
C VAL A 24 -44.64 2.94 -11.84
N HIS A 25 -43.47 2.95 -11.19
CA HIS A 25 -42.20 2.65 -11.83
C HIS A 25 -41.96 1.15 -12.09
N SER A 26 -42.72 0.24 -11.48
CA SER A 26 -42.55 -1.21 -11.69
C SER A 26 -42.82 -1.61 -13.15
N GLY A 27 -43.88 -1.08 -13.76
CA GLY A 27 -44.23 -1.32 -15.17
C GLY A 27 -43.19 -0.73 -16.14
N ILE A 28 -42.63 0.43 -15.79
CA ILE A 28 -41.56 1.07 -16.56
C ILE A 28 -40.30 0.20 -16.53
N LEU A 29 -39.85 -0.22 -15.34
CA LEU A 29 -38.68 -1.07 -15.19
C LEU A 29 -38.83 -2.41 -15.93
N GLN A 30 -40.05 -2.96 -15.98
CA GLN A 30 -40.33 -4.17 -16.74
C GLN A 30 -40.27 -3.91 -18.26
N HIS A 31 -40.85 -2.82 -18.74
CA HIS A 31 -40.87 -2.47 -20.16
C HIS A 31 -39.45 -2.20 -20.70
N TYR A 32 -38.62 -1.49 -19.92
CA TYR A 32 -37.25 -1.15 -20.31
C TYR A 32 -36.21 -2.19 -19.90
N HIS A 33 -36.61 -3.35 -19.35
CA HIS A 33 -35.70 -4.35 -18.79
C HIS A 33 -34.57 -4.75 -19.74
N GLN A 34 -34.89 -5.05 -21.01
CA GLN A 34 -33.88 -5.45 -22.00
C GLN A 34 -32.87 -4.34 -22.32
N ILE A 35 -33.30 -3.08 -22.30
CA ILE A 35 -32.44 -1.93 -22.55
C ILE A 35 -31.46 -1.78 -21.38
N PHE A 36 -31.94 -1.93 -20.15
CA PHE A 36 -31.08 -1.88 -18.97
C PHE A 36 -30.07 -3.01 -18.95
N VAL A 37 -30.47 -4.25 -19.20
CA VAL A 37 -29.53 -5.39 -19.23
C VAL A 37 -28.41 -5.17 -20.25
N LYS A 38 -28.70 -4.57 -21.41
CA LYS A 38 -27.70 -4.33 -22.46
C LYS A 38 -26.80 -3.12 -22.23
N HIS A 39 -27.30 -2.07 -21.57
CA HIS A 39 -26.63 -0.76 -21.54
C HIS A 39 -26.23 -0.30 -20.14
N LEU A 40 -26.79 -0.88 -19.08
CA LEU A 40 -26.45 -0.51 -17.70
C LEU A 40 -25.07 -1.08 -17.35
N SER A 41 -24.13 -0.19 -17.07
CA SER A 41 -22.80 -0.60 -16.61
C SER A 41 -22.71 -0.55 -15.08
N LEU A 42 -22.66 -1.72 -14.44
CA LEU A 42 -22.51 -1.86 -13.00
C LEU A 42 -21.04 -1.67 -12.58
N THR A 43 -20.65 -0.40 -12.37
CA THR A 43 -19.30 -0.04 -11.91
C THR A 43 -19.23 0.00 -10.38
N SER A 44 -18.04 -0.16 -9.80
CA SER A 44 -17.82 0.01 -8.35
C SER A 44 -18.24 1.40 -7.86
N HIS A 45 -18.12 2.42 -8.71
CA HIS A 45 -18.57 3.78 -8.41
C HIS A 45 -20.10 3.86 -8.28
N LEU A 46 -20.84 3.18 -9.17
CA LEU A 46 -22.30 3.11 -9.11
C LEU A 46 -22.76 2.40 -7.83
N TYR A 47 -22.19 1.24 -7.49
CA TYR A 47 -22.54 0.54 -6.24
C TYR A 47 -22.31 1.39 -4.99
N ARG A 48 -21.18 2.10 -4.94
CA ARG A 48 -20.88 3.02 -3.83
C ARG A 48 -21.95 4.10 -3.69
N LYS A 49 -22.35 4.73 -4.80
CA LYS A 49 -23.40 5.75 -4.82
C LYS A 49 -24.77 5.19 -4.42
N LEU A 50 -25.14 4.01 -4.93
CA LEU A 50 -26.39 3.35 -4.56
C LEU A 50 -26.45 3.04 -3.05
N LYS A 51 -25.31 2.69 -2.44
CA LYS A 51 -25.20 2.49 -0.99
C LYS A 51 -25.29 3.80 -0.20
N GLU A 52 -24.55 4.82 -0.60
CA GLU A 52 -24.51 6.14 0.05
C GLU A 52 -25.90 6.78 0.13
N HIS A 53 -26.70 6.61 -0.92
CA HIS A 53 -28.08 7.12 -0.99
C HIS A 53 -29.13 6.15 -0.42
N GLY A 54 -28.71 5.06 0.22
CA GLY A 54 -29.63 4.11 0.87
C GLY A 54 -30.55 3.35 -0.09
N ILE A 55 -30.20 3.28 -1.38
CA ILE A 55 -30.96 2.54 -2.39
C ILE A 55 -30.69 1.04 -2.26
N LEU A 56 -29.43 0.68 -2.00
CA LEU A 56 -29.01 -0.69 -1.76
C LEU A 56 -28.38 -0.83 -0.38
N THR A 57 -28.74 -1.91 0.32
CA THR A 57 -28.05 -2.30 1.55
C THR A 57 -26.74 -3.02 1.23
N THR A 58 -25.82 -3.07 2.20
CA THR A 58 -24.55 -3.82 2.05
C THR A 58 -24.80 -5.29 1.76
N GLU A 59 -25.85 -5.89 2.33
CA GLU A 59 -26.24 -7.29 2.09
C GLU A 59 -26.70 -7.49 0.64
N GLN A 60 -27.53 -6.58 0.11
CA GLN A 60 -28.00 -6.62 -1.28
C GLN A 60 -26.84 -6.47 -2.28
N ILE A 61 -25.88 -5.60 -1.99
CA ILE A 61 -24.67 -5.45 -2.83
C ILE A 61 -23.87 -6.75 -2.84
N GLY A 62 -23.66 -7.38 -1.68
CA GLY A 62 -22.98 -8.68 -1.61
C GLY A 62 -23.71 -9.77 -2.43
N LEU A 63 -25.04 -9.82 -2.37
CA LEU A 63 -25.84 -10.76 -3.17
C LEU A 63 -25.76 -10.49 -4.68
N LEU A 64 -25.59 -9.22 -5.10
CA LEU A 64 -25.38 -8.86 -6.50
C LEU A 64 -23.97 -9.22 -6.96
N GLU A 65 -22.94 -9.02 -6.13
CA GLU A 65 -21.55 -9.36 -6.48
C GLU A 65 -21.33 -10.88 -6.62
N LEU A 66 -22.06 -11.69 -5.86
CA LEU A 66 -22.03 -13.16 -5.94
C LEU A 66 -22.60 -13.73 -7.23
N GLU A 67 -23.35 -12.96 -8.01
CA GLU A 67 -23.93 -13.44 -9.26
C GLU A 67 -22.88 -13.54 -10.37
N GLU A 68 -22.87 -14.64 -11.13
CA GLU A 68 -21.80 -14.92 -12.09
C GLU A 68 -21.87 -14.08 -13.38
N SER A 69 -23.08 -13.71 -13.84
CA SER A 69 -23.24 -12.97 -15.10
C SER A 69 -23.66 -11.52 -14.88
N PRO A 70 -23.10 -10.56 -15.64
CA PRO A 70 -23.45 -9.14 -15.53
C PRO A 70 -24.94 -8.91 -15.79
N ASP A 71 -25.52 -9.64 -16.74
CA ASP A 71 -26.93 -9.54 -17.09
C ASP A 71 -27.86 -9.95 -15.94
N LYS A 72 -27.50 -11.02 -15.20
CA LYS A 72 -28.25 -11.46 -14.02
C LYS A 72 -28.08 -10.50 -12.86
N ARG A 73 -26.90 -9.87 -12.70
CA ARG A 73 -26.69 -8.78 -11.72
C ARG A 73 -27.62 -7.61 -11.98
N ILE A 74 -27.70 -7.17 -13.23
CA ILE A 74 -28.58 -6.07 -13.64
C ILE A 74 -30.04 -6.47 -13.41
N SER A 75 -30.43 -7.68 -13.83
CA SER A 75 -31.80 -8.17 -13.64
C SER A 75 -32.19 -8.18 -12.16
N LYS A 76 -31.33 -8.70 -11.27
CA LYS A 76 -31.55 -8.68 -9.81
C LYS A 76 -31.63 -7.26 -9.25
N LEU A 77 -30.79 -6.34 -9.71
CA LEU A 77 -30.86 -4.94 -9.31
C LEU A 77 -32.22 -4.31 -9.70
N LEU A 78 -32.69 -4.57 -10.91
CA LEU A 78 -33.99 -4.08 -11.38
C LEU A 78 -35.15 -4.70 -10.57
N GLU A 79 -35.06 -5.96 -10.18
CA GLU A 79 -36.04 -6.59 -9.29
C GLU A 79 -36.10 -5.92 -7.91
N ILE A 80 -34.94 -5.60 -7.32
CA ILE A 80 -34.88 -4.83 -6.07
C ILE A 80 -35.58 -3.48 -6.26
N LEU A 81 -35.27 -2.77 -7.34
CA LEU A 81 -35.84 -1.46 -7.65
C LEU A 81 -37.34 -1.50 -7.97
N LYS A 82 -37.88 -2.59 -8.53
CA LYS A 82 -39.32 -2.77 -8.75
C LYS A 82 -40.13 -2.78 -7.45
N SER A 83 -39.52 -3.32 -6.39
CA SER A 83 -40.11 -3.38 -5.05
C SER A 83 -39.82 -2.15 -4.18
N ALA A 84 -39.03 -1.20 -4.70
CA ALA A 84 -38.59 -0.04 -3.95
C ALA A 84 -39.64 1.08 -3.94
N SER A 85 -39.44 2.07 -3.07
CA SER A 85 -40.32 3.23 -3.04
C SER A 85 -40.14 4.12 -4.29
N ASN A 86 -41.16 4.90 -4.65
CA ASN A 86 -41.04 5.87 -5.75
C ASN A 86 -39.88 6.86 -5.51
N HIS A 87 -39.64 7.25 -4.25
CA HIS A 87 -38.51 8.10 -3.88
C HIS A 87 -37.17 7.44 -4.20
N THR A 88 -37.03 6.16 -3.84
CA THR A 88 -35.85 5.34 -4.16
C THR A 88 -35.62 5.26 -5.67
N PHE A 89 -36.69 5.10 -6.46
CA PHE A 89 -36.62 5.10 -7.91
C PHE A 89 -36.18 6.45 -8.50
N THR A 90 -36.69 7.57 -7.98
CA THR A 90 -36.26 8.92 -8.38
C THR A 90 -34.78 9.14 -8.07
N MET A 91 -34.32 8.72 -6.88
CA MET A 91 -32.91 8.80 -6.51
C MET A 91 -32.04 7.91 -7.40
N PHE A 92 -32.52 6.73 -7.79
CA PHE A 92 -31.83 5.88 -8.75
C PHE A 92 -31.64 6.59 -10.10
N CYS A 93 -32.66 7.25 -10.63
CA CYS A 93 -32.56 8.02 -11.86
C CYS A 93 -31.54 9.18 -11.75
N ALA A 94 -31.50 9.86 -10.60
CA ALA A 94 -30.51 10.91 -10.33
C ALA A 94 -29.06 10.35 -10.30
N ILE A 95 -28.85 9.19 -9.68
CA ILE A 95 -27.54 8.53 -9.64
C ILE A 95 -27.09 8.07 -11.02
N LEU A 96 -28.00 7.57 -11.86
CA LEU A 96 -27.66 7.26 -13.26
C LEU A 96 -27.17 8.50 -14.01
N HIS A 97 -27.78 9.66 -13.75
CA HIS A 97 -27.33 10.92 -14.31
C HIS A 97 -25.94 11.32 -13.76
N GLU A 98 -25.70 11.24 -12.44
CA GLU A 98 -24.39 11.57 -11.85
C GLU A 98 -23.26 10.65 -12.32
N THR A 99 -23.56 9.38 -12.56
CA THR A 99 -22.57 8.36 -12.95
C THR A 99 -22.30 8.32 -14.46
N GLY A 100 -22.82 9.30 -15.23
CA GLY A 100 -22.57 9.44 -16.66
C GLY A 100 -23.49 8.59 -17.55
N GLN A 101 -24.48 7.91 -16.97
CA GLN A 101 -25.46 7.08 -17.69
C GLN A 101 -26.71 7.91 -18.07
N HIS A 102 -26.47 9.12 -18.60
CA HIS A 102 -27.52 10.12 -18.88
C HIS A 102 -28.63 9.60 -19.79
N HIS A 103 -28.28 8.78 -20.79
CA HIS A 103 -29.25 8.22 -21.73
C HIS A 103 -30.29 7.31 -21.05
N LEU A 104 -29.88 6.50 -20.07
CA LEU A 104 -30.80 5.65 -19.30
C LEU A 104 -31.65 6.49 -18.34
N ALA A 105 -31.03 7.47 -17.68
CA ALA A 105 -31.74 8.39 -16.79
C ALA A 105 -32.84 9.17 -17.53
N GLN A 106 -32.53 9.73 -18.70
CA GLN A 106 -33.50 10.45 -19.54
C GLN A 106 -34.60 9.54 -20.05
N THR A 107 -34.28 8.30 -20.43
CA THR A 107 -35.29 7.32 -20.87
C THR A 107 -36.29 7.02 -19.76
N LEU A 108 -35.83 6.80 -18.52
CA LEU A 108 -36.70 6.56 -17.36
C LEU A 108 -37.50 7.80 -16.95
N GLN A 109 -36.88 8.99 -17.00
CA GLN A 109 -37.56 10.25 -16.68
C GLN A 109 -38.67 10.53 -17.69
N LYS A 110 -38.40 10.38 -19.00
CA LYS A 110 -39.42 10.52 -20.03
C LYS A 110 -40.56 9.52 -19.83
N ALA A 111 -40.24 8.26 -19.59
CA ALA A 111 -41.25 7.22 -19.34
C ALA A 111 -42.09 7.48 -18.07
N THR A 112 -41.53 8.13 -17.04
CA THR A 112 -42.28 8.49 -15.84
C THR A 112 -43.18 9.70 -16.05
N HIS A 113 -42.78 10.66 -16.87
CA HIS A 113 -43.61 11.81 -17.25
C HIS A 113 -44.75 11.41 -18.19
N ASP A 114 -44.50 10.49 -19.14
CA ASP A 114 -45.49 10.04 -20.12
C ASP A 114 -46.59 9.16 -19.49
N ASN A 115 -46.34 8.53 -18.33
CA ASN A 115 -47.31 7.67 -17.63
C ASN A 115 -48.34 8.43 -16.76
N GLY A 116 -48.33 9.77 -16.77
CA GLY A 116 -49.39 10.61 -16.17
C GLY A 116 -50.68 10.70 -16.99
N SER A 117 -50.66 10.21 -18.23
CA SER A 117 -51.81 10.13 -19.13
C SER A 117 -51.75 8.77 -19.81
N VAL A 118 -52.87 8.05 -19.78
CA VAL A 118 -53.18 6.85 -20.57
C VAL A 118 -52.35 6.78 -21.86
N LEU A 119 -51.64 5.66 -22.04
CA LEU A 119 -51.03 5.19 -23.29
C LEU A 119 -51.55 5.93 -24.54
N PRO A 120 -50.78 6.87 -25.12
CA PRO A 120 -51.00 7.24 -26.49
C PRO A 120 -50.19 6.28 -27.35
N ASN A 121 -50.90 5.57 -28.23
CA ASN A 121 -50.37 5.08 -29.49
C ASN A 121 -49.34 6.08 -30.04
N ILE A 122 -48.06 5.70 -30.10
CA ILE A 122 -47.03 6.53 -30.69
C ILE A 122 -47.17 6.42 -32.21
N SER A 123 -48.05 7.25 -32.75
CA SER A 123 -48.05 7.72 -34.13
C SER A 123 -48.20 9.23 -34.08
N LEU A 124 -47.19 9.91 -33.53
CA LEU A 124 -47.07 11.35 -33.61
C LEU A 124 -45.65 11.70 -34.06
N VAL A 125 -45.58 11.89 -35.37
CA VAL A 125 -44.54 12.61 -36.10
C VAL A 125 -44.30 13.95 -35.41
N LEU A 126 -43.24 14.05 -34.61
CA LEU A 126 -42.71 15.32 -34.15
C LEU A 126 -42.04 16.01 -35.34
N GLN A 127 -42.58 17.15 -35.75
CA GLN A 127 -41.99 18.04 -36.75
C GLN A 127 -40.57 18.48 -36.29
N PRO A 128 -39.47 18.14 -37.00
CA PRO A 128 -38.09 18.29 -36.50
C PRO A 128 -37.46 19.68 -36.71
N LYS A 129 -38.18 20.67 -37.24
CA LYS A 129 -37.53 21.82 -37.89
C LYS A 129 -37.35 23.08 -37.05
N GLN A 130 -37.98 23.21 -35.88
CA GLN A 130 -37.90 24.47 -35.10
C GLN A 130 -37.17 24.35 -33.75
N VAL A 131 -37.01 23.15 -33.17
CA VAL A 131 -36.24 22.95 -31.92
C VAL A 131 -34.73 22.82 -32.17
N LEU A 132 -34.32 22.51 -33.40
CA LEU A 132 -32.93 22.23 -33.76
C LEU A 132 -32.01 23.47 -33.72
N ASN A 133 -32.54 24.65 -34.05
CA ASN A 133 -31.72 25.87 -34.19
C ASN A 133 -31.33 26.50 -32.84
N GLU A 134 -32.16 26.37 -31.80
CA GLU A 134 -31.80 26.83 -30.46
C GLU A 134 -30.82 25.86 -29.79
N THR A 135 -31.01 24.53 -29.92
CA THR A 135 -30.09 23.55 -29.34
C THR A 135 -28.68 23.60 -29.93
N LEU A 136 -28.54 23.91 -31.22
CA LEU A 136 -27.23 24.08 -31.88
C LEU A 136 -26.45 25.31 -31.38
N SER A 137 -27.12 26.39 -30.98
CA SER A 137 -26.47 27.62 -30.47
C SER A 137 -25.89 27.40 -29.06
N TRP A 138 -26.61 26.71 -28.18
CA TRP A 138 -26.14 26.38 -26.82
C TRP A 138 -24.98 25.36 -26.81
N HIS A 139 -24.90 24.47 -27.80
CA HIS A 139 -23.80 23.52 -27.91
C HIS A 139 -22.46 24.19 -28.20
N HIS A 140 -22.43 25.28 -28.98
CA HIS A 140 -21.16 25.90 -29.37
C HIS A 140 -20.46 26.68 -28.23
N GLY A 141 -21.23 27.29 -27.33
CA GLY A 141 -20.68 27.95 -26.14
C GLY A 141 -20.16 26.96 -25.10
N TYR A 142 -20.91 25.89 -24.86
CA TYR A 142 -20.57 24.82 -23.92
C TYR A 142 -19.33 24.03 -24.37
N ASP A 143 -19.25 23.70 -25.66
CA ASP A 143 -18.09 23.01 -26.25
C ASP A 143 -16.81 23.85 -26.13
N ARG A 144 -16.91 25.18 -26.28
CA ARG A 144 -15.76 26.07 -26.13
C ARG A 144 -15.25 26.10 -24.68
N ALA A 145 -16.15 26.20 -23.71
CA ALA A 145 -15.79 26.20 -22.29
C ALA A 145 -15.12 24.87 -21.87
N ILE A 146 -15.70 23.73 -22.28
CA ILE A 146 -15.11 22.40 -22.04
C ILE A 146 -13.74 22.28 -22.68
N LYS A 147 -13.56 22.77 -23.92
CA LYS A 147 -12.26 22.72 -24.61
C LYS A 147 -11.20 23.53 -23.87
N VAL A 148 -11.53 24.72 -23.37
CA VAL A 148 -10.61 25.56 -22.58
C VAL A 148 -10.24 24.87 -21.27
N GLU A 149 -11.22 24.35 -20.54
CA GLU A 149 -10.98 23.63 -19.28
C GLU A 149 -10.10 22.38 -19.50
N ASN A 150 -10.35 21.63 -20.57
CA ASN A 150 -9.54 20.46 -20.92
C ASN A 150 -8.10 20.83 -21.28
N ILE A 151 -7.88 21.94 -21.99
CA ILE A 151 -6.53 22.46 -22.27
C ILE A 151 -5.83 22.83 -20.96
N GLN A 152 -6.52 23.52 -20.06
CA GLN A 152 -5.97 23.89 -18.75
C GLN A 152 -5.63 22.67 -17.90
N LYS A 153 -6.52 21.66 -17.85
CA LYS A 153 -6.29 20.38 -17.16
C LYS A 153 -5.06 19.66 -17.74
N ARG A 154 -4.93 19.58 -19.07
CA ARG A 154 -3.75 18.99 -19.73
C ARG A 154 -2.46 19.72 -19.37
N ARG A 155 -2.45 21.06 -19.40
CA ARG A 155 -1.28 21.86 -19.00
C ARG A 155 -0.90 21.62 -17.54
N LYS A 156 -1.88 21.60 -16.62
CA LYS A 156 -1.65 21.31 -15.20
C LYS A 156 -1.09 19.90 -15.01
N MET A 157 -1.66 18.90 -15.70
CA MET A 157 -1.21 17.52 -15.64
C MET A 157 0.22 17.38 -16.18
N GLN A 158 0.55 18.03 -17.29
CA GLN A 158 1.90 18.04 -17.86
C GLN A 158 2.90 18.72 -16.92
N GLY A 159 2.53 19.84 -16.31
CA GLY A 159 3.36 20.51 -15.31
C GLY A 159 3.62 19.65 -14.09
N MET A 160 2.59 18.97 -13.56
CA MET A 160 2.77 18.02 -12.45
C MET A 160 3.65 16.84 -12.86
N ARG A 161 3.42 16.25 -14.05
CA ARG A 161 4.25 15.16 -14.58
C ARG A 161 5.72 15.56 -14.68
N SER A 162 6.01 16.74 -15.22
CA SER A 162 7.39 17.25 -15.33
C SER A 162 8.03 17.44 -13.94
N LYS A 163 7.30 17.98 -12.97
CA LYS A 163 7.79 18.10 -11.58
C LYS A 163 8.08 16.74 -10.94
N TYR A 164 7.18 15.77 -11.11
CA TYR A 164 7.41 14.42 -10.57
C TYR A 164 8.62 13.74 -11.21
N LEU A 165 8.81 13.89 -12.53
CA LEU A 165 9.98 13.34 -13.21
C LEU A 165 11.29 13.99 -12.73
N ALA A 166 11.31 15.32 -12.57
CA ALA A 166 12.47 16.01 -12.03
C ALA A 166 12.80 15.56 -10.59
N ASN A 167 11.77 15.45 -9.73
CA ASN A 167 11.96 14.95 -8.36
C ASN A 167 12.44 13.50 -8.33
N LEU A 168 11.96 12.64 -9.25
CA LEU A 168 12.42 11.25 -9.35
C LEU A 168 13.91 11.21 -9.72
N GLN A 169 14.31 11.98 -10.71
CA GLN A 169 15.71 12.07 -11.11
C GLN A 169 16.61 12.57 -9.96
N GLU A 170 16.20 13.62 -9.25
CA GLU A 170 16.93 14.14 -8.09
C GLU A 170 17.08 13.08 -6.98
N LEU A 171 16.03 12.29 -6.72
CA LEU A 171 16.09 11.20 -5.75
C LEU A 171 17.00 10.07 -6.20
N GLU A 172 17.01 9.72 -7.49
CA GLU A 172 17.93 8.71 -8.05
C GLU A 172 19.39 9.15 -7.94
N GLU A 173 19.69 10.43 -8.20
CA GLU A 173 21.01 11.02 -8.02
C GLU A 173 21.44 10.99 -6.55
N ARG A 174 20.55 11.38 -5.61
CA ARG A 174 20.82 11.32 -4.17
C ARG A 174 21.07 9.89 -3.68
N ILE A 175 20.29 8.91 -4.14
CA ILE A 175 20.50 7.50 -3.79
C ILE A 175 21.85 7.01 -4.32
N SER A 176 22.23 7.43 -5.53
CA SER A 176 23.51 7.06 -6.14
C SER A 176 24.69 7.63 -5.36
N LEU A 177 24.61 8.90 -4.95
CA LEU A 177 25.60 9.55 -4.07
C LEU A 177 25.71 8.84 -2.72
N ALA A 178 24.59 8.59 -2.05
CA ALA A 178 24.59 7.92 -0.74
C ALA A 178 25.18 6.49 -0.81
N LYS A 179 24.92 5.75 -1.90
CA LYS A 179 25.54 4.45 -2.14
C LYS A 179 27.05 4.57 -2.28
N TRP A 180 27.52 5.54 -3.04
CA TRP A 180 28.95 5.79 -3.24
C TRP A 180 29.66 6.18 -1.93
N GLU A 181 29.06 7.07 -1.14
CA GLU A 181 29.58 7.46 0.19
C GLU A 181 29.68 6.26 1.13
N ARG A 182 28.62 5.43 1.17
CA ARG A 182 28.60 4.19 1.95
C ARG A 182 29.73 3.24 1.52
N ASP A 183 29.95 3.08 0.21
CA ASP A 183 30.99 2.20 -0.32
C ASP A 183 32.40 2.71 -0.01
N ILE A 184 32.59 4.03 0.07
CA ILE A 184 33.83 4.63 0.59
C ILE A 184 34.00 4.33 2.07
N ALA A 185 32.99 4.60 2.89
CA ALA A 185 33.06 4.36 4.33
C ALA A 185 33.34 2.88 4.67
N ILE A 186 32.77 1.93 3.91
CA ILE A 186 33.06 0.51 4.04
C ILE A 186 34.52 0.21 3.72
N ARG A 187 35.06 0.78 2.63
CA ARG A 187 36.47 0.59 2.26
C ARG A 187 37.41 1.14 3.31
N GLU A 188 37.17 2.36 3.79
CA GLU A 188 37.95 2.98 4.87
C GLU A 188 37.92 2.15 6.15
N ARG A 189 36.71 1.69 6.55
CA ARG A 189 36.56 0.79 7.70
C ARG A 189 37.37 -0.49 7.55
N ASN A 190 37.37 -1.10 6.37
CA ASN A 190 38.12 -2.33 6.12
C ASN A 190 39.63 -2.09 6.17
N ILE A 191 40.12 -0.95 5.67
CA ILE A 191 41.54 -0.55 5.77
C ILE A 191 41.92 -0.43 7.25
N ILE A 192 41.16 0.34 8.03
CA ILE A 192 41.41 0.54 9.47
C ILE A 192 41.36 -0.79 10.23
N TRP A 193 40.41 -1.66 9.89
CA TRP A 193 40.31 -2.99 10.49
C TRP A 193 41.57 -3.81 10.24
N ASN A 194 42.04 -3.86 8.99
CA ASN A 194 43.23 -4.60 8.61
C ASN A 194 44.50 -4.04 9.28
N GLU A 195 44.64 -2.71 9.33
CA GLU A 195 45.74 -2.04 10.02
C GLU A 195 45.75 -2.36 11.52
N ASN A 196 44.59 -2.29 12.18
CA ASN A 196 44.46 -2.66 13.59
C ASN A 196 44.82 -4.12 13.83
N GLN A 197 44.40 -5.02 12.95
CA GLN A 197 44.74 -6.43 13.07
C GLN A 197 46.24 -6.68 12.87
N ALA A 198 46.89 -5.98 11.95
CA ALA A 198 48.34 -6.01 11.78
C ALA A 198 49.08 -5.49 13.02
N LEU A 199 48.61 -4.39 13.62
CA LEU A 199 49.16 -3.85 14.87
C LEU A 199 49.00 -4.80 16.06
N GLN A 200 47.86 -5.50 16.15
CA GLN A 200 47.64 -6.52 17.17
C GLN A 200 48.62 -7.69 17.00
N ASN A 201 48.82 -8.16 15.78
CA ASN A 201 49.80 -9.21 15.49
C ASN A 201 51.22 -8.77 15.87
N LEU A 202 51.61 -7.55 15.51
CA LEU A 202 52.92 -7.01 15.89
C LEU A 202 53.08 -6.91 17.42
N ASN A 203 52.03 -6.49 18.12
CA ASN A 203 52.04 -6.40 19.58
C ASN A 203 52.20 -7.79 20.23
N THR A 204 51.51 -8.82 19.73
CA THR A 204 51.67 -10.19 20.27
C THR A 204 53.07 -10.75 19.98
N GLU A 205 53.65 -10.47 18.82
CA GLU A 205 55.04 -10.82 18.51
C GLU A 205 56.04 -10.13 19.47
N LEU A 206 55.87 -8.82 19.71
CA LEU A 206 56.69 -8.07 20.66
C LEU A 206 56.57 -8.62 22.09
N GLN A 207 55.37 -8.95 22.54
CA GLN A 207 55.15 -9.58 23.85
C GLN A 207 55.86 -10.93 23.95
N SER A 208 55.79 -11.76 22.91
CA SER A 208 56.51 -13.03 22.82
C SER A 208 58.03 -12.85 22.92
N LEU A 209 58.58 -11.85 22.21
CA LEU A 209 60.00 -11.52 22.29
C LEU A 209 60.42 -11.03 23.70
N ILE A 210 59.60 -10.20 24.34
CA ILE A 210 59.84 -9.74 25.72
C ILE A 210 59.90 -10.94 26.68
N VAL A 211 58.98 -11.90 26.55
CA VAL A 211 58.97 -13.12 27.38
C VAL A 211 60.26 -13.93 27.14
N LYS A 212 60.62 -14.20 25.89
CA LYS A 212 61.87 -14.93 25.54
C LYS A 212 63.13 -14.23 26.05
N LEU A 213 63.19 -12.90 25.96
CA LEU A 213 64.33 -12.12 26.48
C LEU A 213 64.41 -12.19 28.00
N ARG A 214 63.27 -12.16 28.70
CA ARG A 214 63.22 -12.32 30.16
C ARG A 214 63.71 -13.72 30.56
N GLU A 215 63.26 -14.76 29.88
CA GLU A 215 63.69 -16.14 30.12
C GLU A 215 65.19 -16.33 29.90
N THR A 216 65.73 -15.83 28.79
CA THR A 216 67.17 -15.92 28.50
C THR A 216 68.02 -15.12 29.49
N THR A 217 67.55 -13.93 29.92
CA THR A 217 68.22 -13.10 30.94
C THR A 217 68.20 -13.76 32.32
N LEU A 218 67.10 -14.42 32.71
CA LEU A 218 67.02 -15.18 33.95
C LEU A 218 67.94 -16.41 33.90
N HIS A 219 67.99 -17.10 32.75
CA HIS A 219 68.82 -18.29 32.56
C HIS A 219 70.34 -17.97 32.54
N SER A 220 70.74 -16.82 31.98
CA SER A 220 72.14 -16.37 32.01
C SER A 220 72.58 -15.94 33.42
N LYS A 221 71.72 -15.24 34.17
CA LYS A 221 71.99 -14.91 35.58
C LYS A 221 72.16 -16.15 36.45
N THR A 222 71.31 -17.15 36.29
CA THR A 222 71.43 -18.42 37.03
C THR A 222 72.68 -19.22 36.66
N LYS A 223 73.07 -19.26 35.38
CA LYS A 223 74.35 -19.87 34.97
C LYS A 223 75.56 -19.19 35.59
N ASN A 224 75.58 -17.85 35.63
CA ASN A 224 76.67 -17.10 36.24
C ASN A 224 76.75 -17.33 37.76
N LEU A 225 75.61 -17.40 38.45
CA LEU A 225 75.56 -17.74 39.88
C LEU A 225 76.05 -19.17 40.15
N ARG A 226 75.71 -20.13 39.29
CA ARG A 226 76.15 -21.54 39.43
C ARG A 226 77.65 -21.70 39.22
N ILE A 227 78.23 -20.99 38.25
CA ILE A 227 79.70 -20.97 38.05
C ILE A 227 80.41 -20.34 39.25
N THR A 228 79.82 -19.33 39.87
CA THR A 228 80.39 -18.68 41.06
C THR A 228 80.32 -19.59 42.29
N ALA A 229 79.23 -20.34 42.47
CA ALA A 229 79.09 -21.32 43.54
C ALA A 229 80.06 -22.51 43.40
N ASP A 230 80.20 -23.07 42.19
CA ASP A 230 81.15 -24.16 41.91
C ASP A 230 82.62 -23.73 42.09
N TYR A 231 82.94 -22.45 41.86
CA TYR A 231 84.28 -21.89 42.12
C TYR A 231 84.56 -21.75 43.62
N ILE A 232 83.56 -21.41 44.43
CA ILE A 232 83.69 -21.34 45.89
C ILE A 232 83.86 -22.76 46.48
N ASP A 233 83.10 -23.74 46.00
CA ASP A 233 83.16 -25.13 46.48
C ASP A 233 84.51 -25.81 46.13
N ARG A 234 85.06 -25.55 44.95
CA ARG A 234 86.41 -26.03 44.59
C ARG A 234 87.52 -25.35 45.38
N ARG A 235 87.32 -24.12 45.86
CA ARG A 235 88.28 -23.42 46.73
C ARG A 235 88.20 -23.93 48.17
N ALA A 236 87.01 -24.27 48.67
CA ALA A 236 86.81 -24.87 49.98
C ALA A 236 87.45 -26.28 50.08
N ASN A 237 87.32 -27.11 49.03
CA ASN A 237 87.91 -28.45 49.00
C ASN A 237 89.44 -28.48 48.82
N LYS A 238 90.09 -27.35 48.49
CA LYS A 238 91.56 -27.24 48.45
C LYS A 238 92.21 -26.87 49.79
N LEU A 239 91.40 -26.70 50.84
CA LEU A 239 91.83 -26.39 52.20
C LEU A 239 91.52 -27.55 53.16
N GLN A 240 91.66 -28.80 52.72
CA GLN A 240 91.75 -29.91 53.68
C GLN A 240 93.13 -29.92 54.35
N PRO A 241 93.21 -30.04 55.68
CA PRO A 241 94.48 -30.11 56.38
C PRO A 241 95.17 -31.43 56.05
N LEU A 242 96.44 -31.36 55.63
CA LEU A 242 97.36 -32.49 55.62
C LEU A 242 97.44 -33.06 57.05
N THR A 243 96.71 -34.14 57.32
CA THR A 243 96.92 -34.95 58.52
C THR A 243 98.24 -35.69 58.36
N HIS A 244 99.23 -35.22 59.13
CA HIS A 244 100.56 -35.81 59.26
C HIS A 244 100.51 -37.24 59.79
N LEU A 245 101.31 -38.10 59.14
CA LEU A 245 102.23 -39.10 59.70
C LEU A 245 101.89 -39.64 61.11
N ASN A 246 101.44 -40.90 61.16
CA ASN A 246 101.70 -41.77 62.30
C ASN A 246 103.00 -42.56 62.04
N LEU A 247 104.00 -42.28 62.87
CA LEU A 247 105.20 -43.08 63.07
C LEU A 247 104.91 -44.12 64.16
N THR A 248 105.01 -45.40 63.80
CA THR A 248 105.58 -46.49 64.60
C THR A 248 105.93 -47.63 63.66
#